data_AF-A0A2G9UH85-F1
#
_entry.id   AF-A0A2G9UH85-F1
#
_cell.length_a   1.000
_cell.length_b   1.000
_cell.length_c   1.000
_cell.angle_alpha   90.00
_cell.angle_beta   90.00
_cell.angle_gamma   90.00
#
_symmetry.space_group_name_H-M   'P 1'
#
loop_
_entity.id
_entity.type
_entity.pdbx_description
1 polymer ?
#
loop_
_entity_poly.entity_id
_entity_poly.type
_entity_poly.pdbx_seq_one_letter_code
_entity_poly.pdbx_strand_id
1 'polypeptide(L)'
;MVLDNDTDFTSAYAFIFRFTSYGIIYSQSALELTGDVRKSCVKMTYFTSWEEFAKAVEKLHSVSAEKCRFVTKYNHRDGKLTMKMTDDVVCVQFSTNQLQDVKRLEKLSASLMRSMVSSHS
;
A
#
# COMPACT_ATOMS: atom_id res chain seq x y z
N MET A 1 35.23 -5.72 -11.76
CA MET A 1 33.92 -5.11 -12.07
C MET A 1 32.93 -5.79 -11.14
N VAL A 2 32.81 -5.27 -9.92
CA VAL A 2 31.67 -4.45 -9.46
C VAL A 2 30.36 -5.16 -9.70
N LEU A 3 29.80 -5.61 -8.57
CA LEU A 3 28.51 -6.25 -8.35
C LEU A 3 27.38 -5.47 -9.03
N ASP A 4 26.35 -6.15 -9.52
CA ASP A 4 25.01 -5.94 -8.94
C ASP A 4 24.03 -7.06 -9.32
N ASN A 5 23.65 -7.78 -8.27
CA ASN A 5 22.58 -8.77 -8.18
C ASN A 5 21.23 -8.03 -8.14
N ASP A 6 20.76 -7.49 -9.27
CA ASP A 6 19.46 -6.80 -9.36
C ASP A 6 18.52 -7.43 -10.41
N THR A 7 18.74 -8.70 -10.78
CA THR A 7 17.92 -9.39 -11.82
C THR A 7 16.90 -10.38 -11.27
N ASP A 8 16.85 -10.61 -9.95
CA ASP A 8 15.99 -11.65 -9.37
C ASP A 8 14.76 -11.10 -8.63
N PHE A 9 14.78 -9.84 -8.17
CA PHE A 9 13.66 -9.26 -7.42
C PHE A 9 12.53 -8.75 -8.32
N THR A 10 12.75 -8.52 -9.60
CA THR A 10 11.68 -8.14 -10.56
C THR A 10 10.93 -9.36 -11.12
N SER A 11 11.57 -10.53 -11.14
CA SER A 11 11.01 -11.76 -11.73
C SER A 11 10.01 -12.47 -10.80
N ALA A 12 10.29 -12.55 -9.50
CA ALA A 12 9.40 -13.21 -8.54
C ALA A 12 8.07 -12.47 -8.34
N TYR A 13 8.07 -11.14 -8.44
CA TYR A 13 6.84 -10.33 -8.36
C TYR A 13 6.08 -10.27 -9.69
N ALA A 14 6.74 -10.51 -10.82
CA ALA A 14 6.07 -10.70 -12.11
C ALA A 14 5.26 -12.01 -12.18
N PHE A 15 5.60 -13.01 -11.35
CA PHE A 15 4.90 -14.30 -11.33
C PHE A 15 3.64 -14.30 -10.45
N ILE A 16 3.54 -13.42 -9.45
CA ILE A 16 2.29 -13.16 -8.72
C ILE A 16 1.40 -12.14 -9.45
N PHE A 17 1.95 -11.38 -10.41
CA PHE A 17 1.20 -10.40 -11.23
C PHE A 17 0.73 -10.89 -12.60
N ARG A 18 0.93 -12.17 -12.96
CA ARG A 18 0.53 -12.70 -14.28
C ARG A 18 -0.89 -13.28 -14.33
N PHE A 19 -1.82 -12.81 -13.49
CA PHE A 19 -3.25 -13.14 -13.59
C PHE A 19 -4.19 -11.93 -13.63
N THR A 20 -3.67 -10.72 -13.89
CA THR A 20 -4.51 -9.51 -14.08
C THR A 20 -4.17 -8.77 -15.38
N SER A 21 -3.67 -9.49 -16.38
CA SER A 21 -3.79 -9.04 -17.78
C SER A 21 -5.12 -9.56 -18.32
N TYR A 22 -6.21 -8.85 -18.09
CA TYR A 22 -7.36 -8.61 -18.98
C TYR A 22 -8.51 -8.05 -18.13
N GLY A 23 -8.75 -6.73 -18.27
CA GLY A 23 -9.73 -5.96 -17.50
C GLY A 23 -9.11 -5.43 -16.22
N ILE A 24 -8.80 -4.16 -16.05
CA ILE A 24 -9.71 -3.03 -16.20
C ILE A 24 -8.91 -1.82 -16.72
N ILE A 25 -8.97 -1.59 -18.03
CA ILE A 25 -9.00 -0.24 -18.60
C ILE A 25 -10.45 0.00 -18.99
N TYR A 26 -11.23 0.58 -18.08
CA TYR A 26 -12.34 1.47 -18.39
C TYR A 26 -12.26 2.55 -17.30
N SER A 27 -11.84 3.74 -17.69
CA SER A 27 -12.77 4.78 -18.15
C SER A 27 -13.47 5.43 -16.96
N GLN A 28 -13.22 6.72 -16.84
CA GLN A 28 -14.18 7.73 -16.44
C GLN A 28 -15.65 7.28 -16.70
N SER A 29 -16.56 7.65 -15.78
CA SER A 29 -18.02 7.41 -15.77
C SER A 29 -18.53 6.00 -15.41
N ALA A 30 -18.86 5.81 -14.12
CA ALA A 30 -20.08 5.16 -13.59
C ALA A 30 -19.83 4.72 -12.14
N LEU A 31 -20.36 5.48 -11.17
CA LEU A 31 -20.42 5.06 -9.77
C LEU A 31 -21.82 5.31 -9.24
N GLU A 32 -22.77 4.62 -9.86
CA GLU A 32 -24.03 4.15 -9.29
C GLU A 32 -23.98 2.62 -9.54
N LEU A 33 -24.04 1.71 -8.57
CA LEU A 33 -24.96 1.58 -7.46
C LEU A 33 -24.28 0.91 -6.26
N THR A 34 -24.46 1.55 -5.11
CA THR A 34 -24.63 1.02 -3.75
C THR A 34 -24.49 -0.50 -3.55
N GLY A 35 -23.35 -0.87 -2.97
CA GLY A 35 -23.11 -2.06 -2.16
C GLY A 35 -22.21 -1.67 -0.98
N ASP A 36 -22.69 -0.71 -0.19
CA ASP A 36 -22.26 -0.34 1.17
C ASP A 36 -20.77 -0.53 1.54
N VAL A 37 -19.86 0.21 0.88
CA VAL A 37 -18.61 0.58 1.56
C VAL A 37 -18.95 1.79 2.39
N ARG A 38 -19.38 1.56 3.63
CA ARG A 38 -19.62 2.59 4.64
C ARG A 38 -18.65 3.73 4.40
N LYS A 39 -19.19 4.84 3.87
CA LYS A 39 -18.50 6.13 3.84
C LYS A 39 -18.51 6.62 5.28
N SER A 40 -17.77 5.90 6.13
CA SER A 40 -17.40 6.32 7.45
C SER A 40 -16.75 7.70 7.28
N CYS A 41 -16.99 8.60 8.23
CA CYS A 41 -16.23 9.83 8.38
C CYS A 41 -14.78 9.44 8.69
N VAL A 42 -14.05 9.01 7.66
CA VAL A 42 -12.65 8.63 7.81
C VAL A 42 -11.86 9.92 7.71
N LYS A 43 -11.16 10.28 8.78
CA LYS A 43 -10.27 11.43 8.75
C LYS A 43 -9.09 11.09 7.84
N MET A 44 -9.15 11.58 6.61
CA MET A 44 -8.14 11.32 5.58
C MET A 44 -6.95 12.27 5.77
N THR A 45 -5.80 11.73 6.14
CA THR A 45 -4.55 12.49 6.32
C THR A 45 -3.56 12.13 5.21
N TYR A 46 -3.05 13.14 4.52
CA TYR A 46 -2.04 12.98 3.48
C TYR A 46 -0.67 13.40 4.01
N PHE A 47 0.31 12.52 3.88
CA PHE A 47 1.69 12.79 4.26
C PHE A 47 2.53 13.08 3.02
N THR A 48 3.43 14.06 3.15
CA THR A 48 4.46 14.38 2.14
C THR A 48 5.81 13.76 2.50
N SER A 49 6.05 13.51 3.79
CA SER A 49 7.25 12.83 4.29
C SER A 49 7.01 11.34 4.51
N TRP A 50 7.95 10.52 4.02
CA TRP A 50 7.94 9.08 4.25
C TRP A 50 8.04 8.72 5.73
N GLU A 51 8.88 9.43 6.50
CA GLU A 51 9.14 9.12 7.90
C GLU A 51 7.90 9.31 8.77
N GLU A 52 7.17 10.40 8.52
CA GLU A 52 5.91 10.68 9.21
C GLU A 52 4.84 9.65 8.86
N PHE A 53 4.77 9.26 7.58
CA PHE A 53 3.86 8.21 7.13
C PHE A 53 4.16 6.86 7.79
N ALA A 54 5.42 6.41 7.77
CA ALA A 54 5.83 5.14 8.36
C ALA A 54 5.52 5.10 9.86
N LYS A 55 5.84 6.19 10.58
CA LYS A 55 5.53 6.32 12.01
C LYS A 55 4.03 6.31 12.29
N ALA A 56 3.23 6.96 11.44
CA ALA A 56 1.77 6.95 11.58
C ALA A 56 1.17 5.57 11.31
N VAL A 57 1.72 4.83 10.34
CA VAL A 57 1.34 3.45 10.01
C VAL A 57 1.65 2.50 11.17
N GLU A 58 2.86 2.54 11.71
CA GLU A 58 3.25 1.72 12.86
C GLU A 58 2.39 2.03 14.08
N LYS A 59 2.15 3.32 14.36
CA LYS A 59 1.25 3.74 15.44
C LYS A 59 -0.17 3.20 15.24
N LEU A 60 -0.72 3.26 14.03
CA LEU A 60 -2.05 2.75 13.75
C LEU A 60 -2.10 1.23 13.94
N HIS A 61 -1.08 0.53 13.45
CA HIS A 61 -0.94 -0.92 13.62
C HIS A 61 -0.86 -1.34 15.09
N SER A 62 -0.14 -0.59 15.95
CA SER A 62 -0.08 -0.85 17.39
C SER A 62 -1.41 -0.60 18.11
N VAL A 63 -2.24 0.32 17.62
CA VAL A 63 -3.54 0.66 18.24
C VAL A 63 -4.62 -0.35 17.84
N SER A 64 -4.62 -0.79 16.58
CA SER A 64 -5.73 -1.59 16.03
C SER A 64 -5.24 -2.64 15.01
N ALA A 65 -4.45 -3.62 15.47
CA ALA A 65 -3.91 -4.67 14.61
C ALA A 65 -4.99 -5.47 13.83
N GLU A 66 -6.15 -5.74 14.45
CA GLU A 66 -7.21 -6.58 13.85
C GLU A 66 -8.03 -5.88 12.75
N LYS A 67 -8.22 -4.56 12.88
CA LYS A 67 -9.08 -3.76 11.97
C LYS A 67 -8.26 -2.96 10.96
N CYS A 68 -6.95 -2.95 11.10
CA CYS A 68 -6.03 -2.27 10.23
C CYS A 68 -5.95 -2.92 8.84
N ARG A 69 -6.15 -2.12 7.79
CA ARG A 69 -5.98 -2.53 6.38
C ARG A 69 -4.92 -1.69 5.70
N PHE A 70 -3.87 -2.35 5.21
CA PHE A 70 -2.84 -1.75 4.37
C PHE A 70 -3.13 -2.02 2.89
N VAL A 71 -3.19 -0.97 2.07
CA VAL A 71 -3.51 -1.02 0.64
C VAL A 71 -2.45 -0.26 -0.14
N THR A 72 -1.89 -0.92 -1.16
CA THR A 72 -0.92 -0.34 -2.07
C THR A 72 -1.47 -0.37 -3.50
N LYS A 73 -1.37 0.74 -4.21
CA LYS A 73 -1.77 0.88 -5.61
C LYS A 73 -0.61 1.44 -6.42
N TYR A 74 -0.21 0.71 -7.46
CA TYR A 74 0.78 1.16 -8.43
C TYR A 74 0.10 1.52 -9.76
N ASN A 75 0.38 2.71 -10.27
CA ASN A 75 -0.05 3.14 -11.59
C ASN A 75 1.16 3.23 -12.52
N HIS A 76 1.28 2.28 -13.45
CA HIS A 76 2.41 2.20 -14.36
C HIS A 76 2.47 3.38 -15.35
N ARG A 77 1.32 3.88 -15.81
CA ARG A 77 1.24 4.97 -16.80
C ARG A 77 1.91 6.26 -16.29
N ASP A 78 1.67 6.55 -15.02
CA ASP A 78 2.16 7.78 -14.37
C ASP A 78 3.41 7.53 -13.52
N GLY A 79 3.89 6.27 -13.44
CA GLY A 79 4.99 5.88 -12.55
C GLY A 79 4.71 6.16 -11.07
N LYS A 80 3.44 6.24 -10.67
CA LYS A 80 3.03 6.72 -9.34
C LYS A 80 2.62 5.55 -8.44
N LEU A 81 3.20 5.52 -7.25
CA LEU A 81 2.86 4.61 -6.17
C LEU A 81 2.01 5.35 -5.13
N THR A 82 0.87 4.77 -4.75
CA THR A 82 -0.01 5.28 -3.70
C THR A 82 -0.20 4.21 -2.64
N MET A 83 -0.04 4.60 -1.38
CA MET A 83 -0.03 3.72 -0.22
C MET A 83 -1.03 4.27 0.79
N LYS A 84 -1.83 3.39 1.37
CA LYS A 84 -2.91 3.75 2.28
C LYS A 84 -2.99 2.74 3.42
N MET A 85 -3.12 3.23 4.65
CA MET A 85 -3.48 2.41 5.81
C MET A 85 -4.72 3.00 6.47
N THR A 86 -5.67 2.15 6.87
CA THR A 86 -6.90 2.60 7.52
C THR A 86 -7.42 1.59 8.53
N ASP A 87 -8.09 2.09 9.57
CA ASP A 87 -8.78 1.33 10.62
C ASP A 87 -10.30 1.63 10.64
N ASP A 88 -10.84 2.03 9.48
CA ASP A 88 -12.21 2.52 9.27
C ASP A 88 -12.58 3.85 9.96
N VAL A 89 -11.67 4.45 10.75
CA VAL A 89 -11.87 5.75 11.45
C VAL A 89 -10.86 6.79 10.99
N VAL A 90 -9.59 6.40 10.89
CA VAL A 90 -8.48 7.21 10.41
C VAL A 90 -7.93 6.55 9.15
N CYS A 91 -7.52 7.38 8.19
CA CYS A 91 -6.82 6.90 7.02
C CYS A 91 -5.58 7.74 6.78
N VAL A 92 -4.44 7.07 6.76
CA VAL A 92 -3.16 7.68 6.41
C VAL A 92 -2.82 7.31 4.98
N GLN A 93 -2.45 8.30 4.18
CA GLN A 93 -2.11 8.12 2.77
C GLN A 93 -0.78 8.77 2.44
N PHE A 94 -0.02 8.12 1.58
CA PHE A 94 1.22 8.61 1.04
C PHE A 94 1.28 8.30 -0.46
N SER A 95 1.73 9.24 -1.26
CA SER A 95 1.91 9.03 -2.69
C SER A 95 3.26 9.54 -3.13
N THR A 96 4.00 8.71 -3.87
CA THR A 96 5.35 8.98 -4.34
C THR A 96 5.53 8.50 -5.77
N ASN A 97 6.44 9.14 -6.50
CA ASN A 97 6.92 8.72 -7.82
C ASN A 97 8.39 8.25 -7.76
N GLN A 98 8.98 8.21 -6.56
CA GLN A 98 10.40 7.90 -6.40
C GLN A 98 10.62 6.41 -6.21
N LEU A 99 11.52 5.82 -7.02
CA LEU A 99 11.80 4.38 -6.98
C LEU A 99 12.44 3.93 -5.65
N GLN A 100 13.20 4.82 -4.99
CA GLN A 100 13.78 4.55 -3.66
C GLN A 100 12.72 4.21 -2.60
N ASP A 101 11.52 4.76 -2.73
CA ASP A 101 10.44 4.54 -1.77
C ASP A 101 9.78 3.17 -1.97
N VAL A 102 9.96 2.53 -3.13
CA VAL A 102 9.52 1.14 -3.36
C VAL A 102 10.29 0.18 -2.45
N LYS A 103 11.63 0.32 -2.38
CA LYS A 103 12.46 -0.47 -1.46
C LYS A 103 12.10 -0.22 0.01
N ARG A 104 11.66 0.99 0.36
CA ARG A 104 11.20 1.34 1.72
C ARG A 104 9.83 0.73 2.02
N LEU A 105 8.92 0.73 1.05
CA LEU A 105 7.62 0.05 1.12
C LEU A 105 7.78 -1.45 1.39
N GLU A 106 8.67 -2.13 0.67
CA GLU A 106 8.91 -3.57 0.85
C GLU A 106 9.34 -3.88 2.29
N LYS A 107 10.26 -3.08 2.85
CA LYS A 107 10.70 -3.20 4.24
C LYS A 107 9.56 -2.95 5.23
N LEU A 108 8.77 -1.89 5.01
CA LEU A 108 7.63 -1.55 5.87
C LEU A 108 6.58 -2.66 5.85
N SER A 109 6.19 -3.14 4.66
CA SER A 109 5.18 -4.18 4.51
C SER A 109 5.63 -5.51 5.12
N ALA A 110 6.90 -5.90 4.93
CA ALA A 110 7.45 -7.08 5.58
C ALA A 110 7.47 -6.95 7.11
N SER A 111 7.76 -5.75 7.63
CA SER A 111 7.71 -5.48 9.08
C SER A 111 6.30 -5.63 9.64
N LEU A 112 5.30 -5.05 8.95
CA LEU A 112 3.89 -5.16 9.32
C LEU A 112 3.45 -6.63 9.34
N MET A 113 3.75 -7.41 8.30
CA MET A 113 3.38 -8.83 8.24
C MET A 113 3.96 -9.62 9.41
N ARG A 114 5.24 -9.40 9.77
CA ARG A 114 5.84 -10.05 10.94
C ARG A 114 5.13 -9.69 12.24
N SER A 115 4.82 -8.40 12.42
CA SER A 115 4.14 -7.90 13.61
C SER A 115 2.70 -8.42 13.74
N MET A 116 2.00 -8.62 12.61
CA MET A 116 0.67 -9.21 12.60
C MET A 116 0.69 -10.64 13.15
N VAL A 117 1.64 -11.47 12.69
CA VAL A 117 1.77 -12.86 13.11
C VAL A 117 2.16 -12.98 14.59
N SER A 118 3.09 -12.15 15.07
CA SER A 118 3.55 -12.21 16.46
C SER A 118 2.51 -11.75 17.49
N SER A 119 1.53 -10.94 17.08
CA SER A 119 0.50 -10.40 18.00
C SER A 119 -0.54 -11.45 18.45
N HIS A 120 -0.63 -12.58 17.74
CA HIS A 120 -1.62 -13.64 17.95
C HIS A 120 -1.02 -14.92 18.57
N SER A 121 0.20 -14.86 19.14
CA SER A 121 0.91 -16.02 19.72
C SER A 121 0.90 -16.02 21.24
#